data_AF-A0A972U2L7-F1
#
_entry.id   AF-A0A972U2L7-F1
#
_cell.length_a   1.000
_cell.length_b   1.000
_cell.length_c   1.000
_cell.angle_alpha   90.00
_cell.angle_beta   90.00
_cell.angle_gamma   90.00
#
_symmetry.space_group_name_H-M   'P 1'
#
loop_
_entity.id
_entity.type
_entity.pdbx_description
1 polymer ?
#
loop_
_entity_poly.entity_id
_entity_poly.type
_entity_poly.pdbx_seq_one_letter_code
_entity_poly.pdbx_strand_id
1 'polypeptide(L)'
;LVREQFRIADGEELGYSDPELRGHSFEFRINGEDPGRNFLPAPGALHTWEPPSGPGVRVDSGFQPGDVIGGNFDSLLAKLIVTGSSRQQALERSRRALAEFEVDGIATALTFHRVVVSDDDFAPADPEAPFKIHTRWIETDFDNQIPPYTGAAQEIGEAEPRQSVVVEVGGKRLDVSLPADMAIGGGGSAKKAGPKRARGKKAGAAASGDAVATPMQGTVVKIAVEEGQQVEAGDLIVVLEAMKMEQPLNAHRAGTVTGLNAETGATVPTGTVICEIKD
;
A
#
# COMPACT_ATOMS: atom_id res chain seq x y z
N LEU A 1 -16.66 -18.60 -10.71
CA LEU A 1 -15.84 -19.10 -9.58
C LEU A 1 -16.60 -19.04 -8.26
N VAL A 2 -16.88 -17.86 -7.69
CA VAL A 2 -17.56 -17.75 -6.37
C VAL A 2 -18.87 -18.54 -6.30
N ARG A 3 -19.75 -18.45 -7.31
CA ARG A 3 -20.98 -19.26 -7.38
C ARG A 3 -20.70 -20.77 -7.34
N GLU A 4 -19.71 -21.24 -8.09
CA GLU A 4 -19.37 -22.67 -8.15
C GLU A 4 -18.78 -23.16 -6.83
N GLN A 5 -18.05 -22.30 -6.08
CA GLN A 5 -17.58 -22.63 -4.73
C GLN A 5 -18.75 -22.95 -3.80
N PHE A 6 -19.85 -22.18 -3.86
CA PHE A 6 -21.05 -22.46 -3.07
C PHE A 6 -21.75 -23.76 -3.50
N ARG A 7 -21.89 -24.00 -4.81
CA ARG A 7 -22.51 -25.23 -5.34
C ARG A 7 -21.75 -26.47 -4.89
N ILE A 8 -20.42 -26.45 -5.02
CA ILE A 8 -19.56 -27.56 -4.57
C ILE A 8 -19.64 -27.72 -3.05
N ALA A 9 -19.68 -26.63 -2.29
CA ALA A 9 -19.84 -26.69 -0.84
C ALA A 9 -21.19 -27.30 -0.41
N ASP A 10 -22.23 -27.17 -1.25
CA ASP A 10 -23.54 -27.82 -1.06
C ASP A 10 -23.58 -29.26 -1.61
N GLY A 11 -22.44 -29.80 -2.06
CA GLY A 11 -22.31 -31.16 -2.56
C GLY A 11 -22.68 -31.34 -4.04
N GLU A 12 -22.90 -30.27 -4.80
CA GLU A 12 -23.17 -30.35 -6.24
C GLU A 12 -21.91 -30.62 -7.07
N GLU A 13 -22.09 -31.24 -8.23
CA GLU A 13 -21.05 -31.41 -9.25
C GLU A 13 -21.02 -30.21 -10.23
N LEU A 14 -19.86 -30.01 -10.89
CA LEU A 14 -19.65 -28.90 -11.83
C LEU A 14 -20.62 -28.92 -13.03
N GLY A 15 -21.01 -30.10 -13.52
CA GLY A 15 -22.00 -30.26 -14.59
C GLY A 15 -21.53 -29.84 -16.00
N TYR A 16 -20.24 -29.53 -16.18
CA TYR A 16 -19.62 -29.20 -17.46
C TYR A 16 -18.18 -29.74 -17.52
N SER A 17 -17.67 -29.94 -18.73
CA SER A 17 -16.27 -30.29 -18.98
C SER A 17 -15.35 -29.07 -18.92
N ASP A 18 -14.04 -29.28 -19.10
CA ASP A 18 -13.06 -28.19 -19.15
C ASP A 18 -13.49 -27.10 -20.16
N PRO A 19 -13.61 -25.83 -19.74
CA PRO A 19 -14.12 -24.77 -20.60
C PRO A 19 -13.11 -24.35 -21.66
N GLU A 20 -13.59 -24.06 -22.86
CA GLU A 20 -12.74 -23.52 -23.93
C GLU A 20 -12.21 -22.13 -23.58
N LEU A 21 -10.89 -21.96 -23.76
CA LEU A 21 -10.21 -20.68 -23.57
C LEU A 21 -10.67 -19.68 -24.65
N ARG A 22 -11.07 -18.48 -24.22
CA ARG A 22 -11.56 -17.42 -25.11
C ARG A 22 -11.03 -16.05 -24.71
N GLY A 23 -10.53 -15.32 -25.69
CA GLY A 23 -10.04 -13.96 -25.51
C GLY A 23 -8.78 -13.87 -24.64
N HIS A 24 -8.55 -12.69 -24.08
CA HIS A 24 -7.46 -12.41 -23.17
C HIS A 24 -7.91 -11.40 -22.12
N SER A 25 -7.41 -11.52 -20.89
CA SER A 25 -7.69 -10.56 -19.83
C SER A 25 -6.42 -10.18 -19.07
N PHE A 26 -6.31 -8.90 -18.71
CA PHE A 26 -5.34 -8.40 -17.76
C PHE A 26 -6.05 -8.03 -16.45
N GLU A 27 -5.43 -8.32 -15.32
CA GLU A 27 -5.85 -7.80 -14.01
C GLU A 27 -4.73 -6.90 -13.48
N PHE A 28 -5.08 -5.66 -13.16
CA PHE A 28 -4.20 -4.70 -12.51
C PHE A 28 -4.65 -4.53 -11.06
N ARG A 29 -3.70 -4.71 -10.14
CA ARG A 29 -3.90 -4.45 -8.73
C ARG A 29 -3.58 -3.00 -8.43
N ILE A 30 -4.61 -2.21 -8.13
CA ILE A 30 -4.46 -0.80 -7.80
C ILE A 30 -4.16 -0.71 -6.31
N ASN A 31 -2.88 -0.69 -5.98
CA ASN A 31 -2.39 -0.60 -4.60
C ASN A 31 -2.16 0.86 -4.20
N GLY A 32 -2.38 1.20 -2.93
CA GLY A 32 -2.01 2.47 -2.30
C GLY A 32 -0.51 2.55 -2.00
N GLU A 33 0.30 2.52 -3.05
CA GLU A 33 1.78 2.51 -3.02
C GLU A 33 2.31 3.58 -3.97
N ASP A 34 3.49 4.14 -3.69
CA ASP A 34 4.13 5.17 -4.53
C ASP A 34 5.25 4.57 -5.39
N PRO A 35 5.04 4.28 -6.69
CA PRO A 35 6.09 3.73 -7.55
C PRO A 35 7.32 4.62 -7.68
N GLY A 36 7.16 5.95 -7.54
CA GLY A 36 8.29 6.88 -7.60
C GLY A 36 9.10 6.93 -6.30
N ARG A 37 8.64 6.27 -5.24
CA ARG A 37 9.37 6.08 -3.97
C ARG A 37 9.52 4.59 -3.66
N ASN A 38 9.89 3.78 -4.65
CA ASN A 38 10.09 2.35 -4.52
C ASN A 38 8.88 1.61 -3.94
N PHE A 39 7.68 1.96 -4.41
CA PHE A 39 6.41 1.35 -4.02
C PHE A 39 6.10 1.43 -2.52
N LEU A 40 6.63 2.44 -1.83
CA LEU A 40 6.31 2.64 -0.42
C LEU A 40 4.80 2.82 -0.23
N PRO A 41 4.17 2.09 0.70
CA PRO A 41 2.76 2.26 1.03
C PRO A 41 2.45 3.67 1.51
N ALA A 42 1.33 4.21 1.04
CA ALA A 42 0.89 5.57 1.34
C ALA A 42 -0.53 5.55 1.93
N PRO A 43 -0.68 5.31 3.26
CA PRO A 43 -1.98 5.44 3.91
C PRO A 43 -2.46 6.90 3.87
N GLY A 44 -3.78 7.10 3.81
CA GLY A 44 -4.39 8.42 3.70
C GLY A 44 -5.86 8.34 3.32
N ALA A 45 -6.50 9.49 3.17
CA ALA A 45 -7.90 9.57 2.76
C ALA A 45 -8.01 9.62 1.23
N LEU A 46 -8.94 8.84 0.66
CA LEU A 46 -9.30 8.93 -0.74
C LEU A 46 -10.12 10.20 -0.97
N HIS A 47 -9.62 11.15 -1.75
CA HIS A 47 -10.34 12.37 -2.10
C HIS A 47 -11.10 12.21 -3.41
N THR A 48 -10.40 11.70 -4.42
CA THR A 48 -10.97 11.38 -5.73
C THR A 48 -10.90 9.88 -5.93
N TRP A 49 -11.99 9.31 -6.43
CA TRP A 49 -12.07 7.90 -6.80
C TRP A 49 -13.03 7.75 -7.98
N GLU A 50 -12.47 7.80 -9.19
CA GLU A 50 -13.20 7.68 -10.45
C GLU A 50 -12.71 6.43 -11.21
N PRO A 51 -13.29 5.24 -10.94
CA PRO A 51 -12.93 4.03 -11.65
C PRO A 51 -13.43 4.05 -13.10
N PRO A 52 -12.68 3.46 -14.05
CA PRO A 52 -13.06 3.42 -15.45
C PRO A 52 -14.24 2.49 -15.68
N SER A 53 -14.92 2.65 -16.83
CA SER A 53 -16.06 1.83 -17.19
C SER A 53 -16.12 1.51 -18.68
N GLY A 54 -17.18 0.79 -19.08
CA GLY A 54 -17.46 0.47 -20.48
C GLY A 54 -17.15 -0.98 -20.88
N PRO A 55 -17.27 -1.30 -22.18
CA PRO A 55 -17.17 -2.68 -22.66
C PRO A 55 -15.83 -3.34 -22.34
N GLY A 56 -15.90 -4.53 -21.73
CA GLY A 56 -14.71 -5.31 -21.38
C GLY A 56 -13.91 -4.75 -20.21
N VAL A 57 -14.42 -3.77 -19.47
CA VAL A 57 -13.81 -3.22 -18.26
C VAL A 57 -14.64 -3.63 -17.04
N ARG A 58 -13.99 -4.19 -16.04
CA ARG A 58 -14.58 -4.54 -14.74
C ARG A 58 -13.67 -4.01 -13.63
N VAL A 59 -14.27 -3.42 -12.61
CA VAL A 59 -13.56 -2.98 -11.41
C VAL A 59 -14.17 -3.66 -10.19
N ASP A 60 -13.35 -4.41 -9.46
CA ASP A 60 -13.70 -4.92 -8.14
C ASP A 60 -13.05 -4.00 -7.09
N SER A 61 -13.87 -3.25 -6.34
CA SER A 61 -13.42 -2.30 -5.31
C SER A 61 -14.32 -2.41 -4.08
N GLY A 62 -13.76 -2.09 -2.91
CA GLY A 62 -14.50 -1.92 -1.65
C GLY A 62 -14.51 -0.49 -1.12
N PHE A 63 -14.02 0.49 -1.89
CA PHE A 63 -13.79 1.86 -1.43
C PHE A 63 -14.56 2.91 -2.22
N GLN A 64 -14.78 4.05 -1.60
CA GLN A 64 -15.46 5.23 -2.13
C GLN A 64 -14.70 6.52 -1.75
N PRO A 65 -14.96 7.65 -2.44
CA PRO A 65 -14.44 8.95 -2.00
C PRO A 65 -14.79 9.22 -0.54
N GLY A 66 -13.79 9.64 0.25
CA GLY A 66 -13.89 9.91 1.68
C GLY A 66 -13.39 8.78 2.59
N ASP A 67 -13.21 7.57 2.07
CA ASP A 67 -12.68 6.46 2.87
C ASP A 67 -11.22 6.72 3.28
N VAL A 68 -10.87 6.27 4.48
CA VAL A 68 -9.50 6.38 5.04
C VAL A 68 -8.81 5.04 4.97
N ILE A 69 -7.71 4.98 4.22
CA ILE A 69 -6.87 3.81 4.07
C ILE A 69 -5.84 3.80 5.20
N GLY A 70 -6.02 2.89 6.16
CA GLY A 70 -5.08 2.68 7.27
C GLY A 70 -3.98 1.67 6.93
N GLY A 71 -2.84 1.75 7.61
CA GLY A 71 -1.71 0.84 7.43
C GLY A 71 -1.87 -0.57 8.04
N ASN A 72 -3.03 -0.88 8.61
CA ASN A 72 -3.28 -2.16 9.28
C ASN A 72 -3.69 -3.30 8.32
N PHE A 73 -3.97 -2.97 7.06
CA PHE A 73 -4.47 -3.90 6.06
C PHE A 73 -3.60 -3.89 4.81
N ASP A 74 -3.91 -4.79 3.88
CA ASP A 74 -3.31 -4.85 2.55
C ASP A 74 -3.53 -3.52 1.79
N SER A 75 -2.56 -3.10 0.97
CA SER A 75 -2.58 -1.84 0.21
C SER A 75 -3.52 -1.92 -0.99
N LEU A 76 -4.05 -3.09 -1.34
CA LEU A 76 -4.96 -3.28 -2.47
C LEU A 76 -6.26 -2.48 -2.30
N LEU A 77 -6.44 -1.47 -3.16
CA LEU A 77 -7.63 -0.63 -3.21
C LEU A 77 -8.68 -1.22 -4.18
N ALA A 78 -8.22 -1.66 -5.36
CA ALA A 78 -9.11 -2.24 -6.36
C ALA A 78 -8.37 -3.23 -7.27
N LYS A 79 -9.15 -4.09 -7.92
CA LYS A 79 -8.71 -4.86 -9.08
C LYS A 79 -9.40 -4.31 -10.31
N LEU A 80 -8.62 -3.81 -11.27
CA LEU A 80 -9.08 -3.43 -12.59
C LEU A 80 -8.84 -4.61 -13.54
N ILE A 81 -9.91 -5.23 -14.02
CA ILE A 81 -9.86 -6.34 -14.97
C ILE A 81 -10.30 -5.82 -16.34
N VAL A 82 -9.46 -6.05 -17.35
CA VAL A 82 -9.71 -5.63 -18.72
C VAL A 82 -9.64 -6.83 -19.65
N THR A 83 -10.73 -7.09 -20.36
CA THR A 83 -10.89 -8.24 -21.28
C THR A 83 -11.01 -7.77 -22.72
N GLY A 84 -10.35 -8.50 -23.63
CA GLY A 84 -10.46 -8.35 -25.08
C GLY A 84 -10.58 -9.69 -25.79
N SER A 85 -10.95 -9.67 -27.07
CA SER A 85 -10.97 -10.86 -27.95
C SER A 85 -9.57 -11.35 -28.30
N SER A 86 -8.55 -10.51 -28.13
CA SER A 86 -7.13 -10.83 -28.26
C SER A 86 -6.34 -10.09 -27.17
N ARG A 87 -5.08 -10.50 -26.95
CA ARG A 87 -4.17 -9.80 -26.05
C ARG A 87 -3.96 -8.34 -26.45
N GLN A 88 -3.76 -8.09 -27.74
CA GLN A 88 -3.59 -6.74 -28.28
C GLN A 88 -4.79 -5.85 -27.98
N GLN A 89 -6.02 -6.34 -28.23
CA GLN A 89 -7.22 -5.58 -27.91
C GLN A 89 -7.35 -5.35 -26.40
N ALA A 90 -7.01 -6.34 -25.57
CA ALA A 90 -7.02 -6.19 -24.11
C ALA A 90 -6.00 -5.12 -23.66
N LEU A 91 -4.82 -5.03 -24.27
CA LEU A 91 -3.81 -3.99 -24.00
C LEU A 91 -4.30 -2.60 -24.39
N GLU A 92 -4.86 -2.43 -25.59
CA GLU A 92 -5.42 -1.16 -26.06
C GLU A 92 -6.53 -0.66 -25.12
N ARG A 93 -7.42 -1.56 -24.71
CA ARG A 93 -8.45 -1.25 -23.70
C ARG A 93 -7.84 -0.94 -22.33
N SER A 94 -6.76 -1.62 -21.95
CA SER A 94 -6.08 -1.41 -20.66
C SER A 94 -5.47 -0.02 -20.60
N ARG A 95 -4.80 0.43 -21.67
CA ARG A 95 -4.27 1.79 -21.78
C ARG A 95 -5.35 2.85 -21.57
N ARG A 96 -6.50 2.69 -22.24
CA ARG A 96 -7.66 3.57 -22.04
C ARG A 96 -8.18 3.53 -20.60
N ALA A 97 -8.48 2.35 -20.08
CA ALA A 97 -9.08 2.19 -18.74
C ALA A 97 -8.14 2.71 -17.63
N LEU A 98 -6.84 2.44 -17.73
CA LEU A 98 -5.84 2.94 -16.79
C LEU A 98 -5.70 4.46 -16.88
N ALA A 99 -5.78 5.06 -18.08
CA ALA A 99 -5.74 6.50 -18.26
C ALA A 99 -7.00 7.20 -17.70
N GLU A 100 -8.18 6.58 -17.84
CA GLU A 100 -9.46 7.06 -17.31
C GLU A 100 -9.59 6.89 -15.78
N PHE A 101 -8.85 5.96 -15.16
CA PHE A 101 -8.93 5.77 -13.70
C PHE A 101 -8.28 6.96 -13.00
N GLU A 102 -9.04 7.75 -12.24
CA GLU A 102 -8.50 8.82 -11.41
C GLU A 102 -8.60 8.49 -9.92
N VAL A 103 -7.49 8.63 -9.21
CA VAL A 103 -7.39 8.47 -7.77
C VAL A 103 -6.55 9.61 -7.22
N ASP A 104 -7.03 10.28 -6.17
CA ASP A 104 -6.31 11.35 -5.48
C ASP A 104 -6.45 11.24 -3.95
N GLY A 105 -5.54 11.87 -3.23
CA GLY A 105 -5.43 11.84 -1.76
C GLY A 105 -4.42 10.83 -1.24
N ILE A 106 -4.04 9.83 -2.05
CA ILE A 106 -2.96 8.89 -1.77
C ILE A 106 -2.18 8.56 -3.05
N ALA A 107 -0.92 8.16 -2.89
CA ALA A 107 -0.16 7.58 -3.99
C ALA A 107 -0.73 6.22 -4.38
N THR A 108 -0.69 5.87 -5.67
CA THR A 108 -1.14 4.55 -6.14
C THR A 108 -0.22 3.97 -7.20
N ALA A 109 -0.20 2.64 -7.30
CA ALA A 109 0.50 1.88 -8.34
C ALA A 109 -0.08 2.10 -9.76
N LEU A 110 -1.12 2.93 -9.90
CA LEU A 110 -1.76 3.22 -11.18
C LEU A 110 -0.78 3.80 -12.22
N THR A 111 0.11 4.70 -11.79
CA THR A 111 1.13 5.29 -12.68
C THR A 111 2.09 4.23 -13.21
N PHE A 112 2.46 3.26 -12.38
CA PHE A 112 3.25 2.11 -12.80
C PHE A 112 2.54 1.26 -13.84
N HIS A 113 1.28 0.89 -13.59
CA HIS A 113 0.50 0.11 -14.56
C HIS A 113 0.38 0.82 -15.92
N ARG A 114 0.22 2.15 -15.94
CA ARG A 114 0.18 2.96 -17.18
C ARG A 114 1.48 2.86 -17.98
N VAL A 115 2.62 2.86 -17.30
CA VAL A 115 3.94 2.70 -17.93
C VAL A 115 4.10 1.27 -18.45
N VAL A 116 3.84 0.25 -17.63
CA VAL A 116 4.04 -1.17 -18.00
C VAL A 116 3.24 -1.56 -19.24
N VAL A 117 1.96 -1.17 -19.36
CA VAL A 117 1.16 -1.53 -20.54
C VAL A 117 1.64 -0.84 -21.83
N SER A 118 2.59 0.07 -21.73
CA SER A 118 3.21 0.79 -22.85
C SER A 118 4.69 0.46 -23.02
N ASP A 119 5.27 -0.35 -22.14
CA ASP A 119 6.67 -0.76 -22.18
C ASP A 119 6.88 -1.86 -23.23
N ASP A 120 7.91 -1.74 -24.06
CA ASP A 120 8.19 -2.68 -25.15
C ASP A 120 8.48 -4.11 -24.68
N ASP A 121 9.03 -4.29 -23.48
CA ASP A 121 9.31 -5.63 -22.95
C ASP A 121 8.03 -6.37 -22.57
N PHE A 122 7.00 -5.63 -22.14
CA PHE A 122 5.69 -6.17 -21.79
C PHE A 122 4.71 -6.16 -22.98
N ALA A 123 4.71 -5.10 -23.78
CA ALA A 123 3.75 -4.82 -24.84
C ALA A 123 4.47 -4.44 -26.15
N PRO A 124 5.22 -5.37 -26.76
CA PRO A 124 6.00 -5.08 -27.96
C PRO A 124 5.11 -4.57 -29.11
N ALA A 125 5.67 -3.66 -29.91
CA ALA A 125 4.97 -3.09 -31.06
C ALA A 125 4.56 -4.14 -32.12
N ASP A 126 5.37 -5.18 -32.28
CA ASP A 126 5.02 -6.38 -33.06
C ASP A 126 4.32 -7.41 -32.14
N PRO A 127 3.03 -7.71 -32.35
CA PRO A 127 2.30 -8.69 -31.54
C PRO A 127 2.86 -10.11 -31.58
N GLU A 128 3.64 -10.46 -32.62
CA GLU A 128 4.28 -11.77 -32.77
C GLU A 128 5.65 -11.84 -32.09
N ALA A 129 6.21 -10.71 -31.66
CA ALA A 129 7.46 -10.70 -30.92
C ALA A 129 7.28 -11.27 -29.50
N PRO A 130 8.27 -12.02 -28.98
CA PRO A 130 8.22 -12.54 -27.63
C PRO A 130 8.31 -11.40 -26.60
N PHE A 131 7.63 -11.56 -25.47
CA PHE A 131 7.81 -10.68 -24.31
C PHE A 131 9.20 -10.91 -23.71
N LYS A 132 9.79 -9.85 -23.16
CA LYS A 132 11.08 -9.93 -22.46
C LYS A 132 10.94 -9.93 -20.94
N ILE A 133 9.72 -9.76 -20.43
CA ILE A 133 9.44 -9.82 -18.99
C ILE A 133 9.75 -11.19 -18.39
N HIS A 134 10.21 -11.17 -17.15
CA HIS A 134 10.39 -12.34 -16.29
C HIS A 134 10.10 -11.93 -14.84
N THR A 135 10.15 -12.89 -13.90
CA THR A 135 9.77 -12.69 -12.50
C THR A 135 10.65 -11.73 -11.70
N ARG A 136 11.74 -11.24 -12.29
CA ARG A 136 12.66 -10.26 -11.70
C ARG A 136 12.76 -8.96 -12.51
N TRP A 137 12.00 -8.86 -13.60
CA TRP A 137 12.17 -7.80 -14.59
C TRP A 137 11.97 -6.41 -13.99
N ILE A 138 10.99 -6.26 -13.08
CA ILE A 138 10.73 -4.99 -12.37
C ILE A 138 11.96 -4.57 -11.54
N GLU A 139 12.66 -5.54 -10.94
CA GLU A 139 13.79 -5.32 -10.05
C GLU A 139 15.14 -5.21 -10.78
N THR A 140 15.26 -5.74 -12.00
CA THR A 140 16.55 -5.85 -12.71
C THR A 140 16.65 -5.02 -13.98
N ASP A 141 15.61 -4.98 -14.80
CA ASP A 141 15.69 -4.47 -16.17
C ASP A 141 14.75 -3.29 -16.42
N PHE A 142 13.66 -3.18 -15.63
CA PHE A 142 12.72 -2.07 -15.72
C PHE A 142 13.36 -0.78 -15.23
N ASP A 143 13.53 0.18 -16.14
CA ASP A 143 14.00 1.52 -15.82
C ASP A 143 12.85 2.38 -15.27
N ASN A 144 12.69 2.38 -13.95
CA ASN A 144 11.60 3.11 -13.29
C ASN A 144 11.86 4.64 -13.30
N GLN A 145 11.27 5.32 -14.28
CA GLN A 145 11.30 6.78 -14.44
C GLN A 145 10.05 7.49 -13.87
N ILE A 146 9.27 6.80 -13.03
CA ILE A 146 8.02 7.35 -12.48
C ILE A 146 8.37 8.37 -11.39
N PRO A 147 7.88 9.62 -11.47
CA PRO A 147 8.16 10.61 -10.44
C PRO A 147 7.44 10.26 -9.12
N PRO A 148 8.04 10.57 -7.96
CA PRO A 148 7.37 10.47 -6.66
C PRO A 148 6.02 11.20 -6.65
N TYR A 149 5.03 10.62 -5.98
CA TYR A 149 3.77 11.32 -5.76
C TYR A 149 3.99 12.56 -4.90
N THR A 150 3.39 13.68 -5.30
CA THR A 150 3.54 15.00 -4.65
C THR A 150 2.27 15.51 -3.99
N GLY A 151 1.15 14.76 -4.07
CA GLY A 151 -0.08 15.14 -3.39
C GLY A 151 0.09 15.16 -1.88
N ALA A 152 -0.57 16.11 -1.22
CA ALA A 152 -0.48 16.28 0.21
C ALA A 152 -1.21 15.12 0.90
N ALA A 153 -0.47 14.12 1.38
CA ALA A 153 -1.00 13.21 2.39
C ALA A 153 -1.41 14.05 3.60
N GLN A 154 -2.71 14.31 3.77
CA GLN A 154 -3.18 14.88 5.02
C GLN A 154 -2.87 13.87 6.12
N GLU A 155 -2.23 14.35 7.20
CA GLU A 155 -2.13 13.56 8.42
C GLU A 155 -3.52 13.04 8.74
N ILE A 156 -3.66 11.71 8.79
CA ILE A 156 -4.87 11.07 9.31
C ILE A 156 -5.00 11.65 10.72
N GLY A 157 -5.95 12.57 10.91
CA GLY A 157 -6.21 13.14 12.22
C GLY A 157 -6.38 11.98 13.19
N GLU A 158 -5.68 12.01 14.33
CA GLU A 158 -5.86 11.03 15.39
C GLU A 158 -7.36 10.81 15.58
N ALA A 159 -7.79 9.54 15.51
CA ALA A 159 -9.20 9.20 15.63
C ALA A 159 -9.79 9.94 16.83
N GLU A 160 -10.82 10.76 16.58
CA GLU A 160 -11.49 11.56 17.60
C GLU A 160 -11.76 10.68 18.83
N PRO A 161 -11.41 11.14 20.05
CA PRO A 161 -11.48 10.31 21.24
C PRO A 161 -12.89 9.72 21.38
N ARG A 162 -12.97 8.41 21.60
CA ARG A 162 -14.25 7.73 21.83
C ARG A 162 -14.53 7.67 23.33
N GLN A 163 -15.78 7.87 23.71
CA GLN A 163 -16.27 7.68 25.07
C GLN A 163 -17.10 6.39 25.16
N SER A 164 -16.92 5.60 26.21
CA SER A 164 -17.82 4.47 26.51
C SER A 164 -18.95 4.97 27.40
N VAL A 165 -20.19 4.73 26.99
CA VAL A 165 -21.39 5.03 27.76
C VAL A 165 -22.14 3.72 28.01
N VAL A 166 -22.42 3.44 29.28
CA VAL A 166 -23.26 2.30 29.65
C VAL A 166 -24.73 2.72 29.49
N VAL A 167 -25.45 2.07 28.58
CA VAL A 167 -26.90 2.27 28.38
C VAL A 167 -27.68 1.04 28.81
N GLU A 168 -28.87 1.24 29.37
CA GLU A 168 -29.77 0.13 29.73
C GLU A 168 -30.87 -0.01 28.69
N VAL A 169 -30.95 -1.18 28.05
CA VAL A 169 -32.00 -1.52 27.08
C VAL A 169 -32.69 -2.79 27.54
N GLY A 170 -33.99 -2.69 27.88
CA GLY A 170 -34.79 -3.83 28.32
C GLY A 170 -34.26 -4.52 29.59
N GLY A 171 -33.73 -3.76 30.56
CA GLY A 171 -33.21 -4.29 31.83
C GLY A 171 -31.78 -4.84 31.76
N LYS A 172 -31.09 -4.71 30.62
CA LYS A 172 -29.69 -5.15 30.43
C LYS A 172 -28.78 -3.97 30.17
N ARG A 173 -27.63 -3.93 30.85
CA ARG A 173 -26.59 -2.91 30.66
C ARG A 173 -25.71 -3.28 29.47
N LEU A 174 -25.52 -2.34 28.55
CA LEU A 174 -24.72 -2.45 27.34
C LEU A 174 -23.68 -1.33 27.33
N ASP A 175 -22.41 -1.69 27.11
CA ASP A 175 -21.34 -0.70 26.87
C ASP A 175 -21.39 -0.25 25.40
N VAL A 176 -21.64 1.03 25.16
CA VAL A 176 -21.73 1.63 23.82
C VAL A 176 -20.64 2.67 23.65
N SER A 177 -19.80 2.49 22.64
CA SER A 177 -18.73 3.44 22.31
C SER A 177 -19.23 4.51 21.35
N LEU A 178 -19.22 5.77 21.79
CA LEU A 178 -19.65 6.95 21.03
C LEU A 178 -18.45 7.86 20.70
N PRO A 179 -18.46 8.56 19.56
CA PRO A 179 -17.61 9.74 19.34
C PRO A 179 -17.74 10.78 20.48
N ALA A 180 -16.66 11.44 20.87
CA ALA A 180 -16.65 12.41 21.98
C ALA A 180 -17.59 13.61 21.78
N ASP A 181 -17.93 13.94 20.54
CA ASP A 181 -18.84 15.04 20.18
C ASP A 181 -20.33 14.68 20.28
N MET A 182 -20.67 13.38 20.31
CA MET A 182 -22.03 12.91 20.57
C MET A 182 -22.28 12.71 22.07
N ALA A 183 -22.72 13.78 22.73
CA ALA A 183 -23.22 13.72 24.11
C ALA A 183 -24.70 13.34 24.15
N ILE A 184 -25.05 12.26 24.84
CA ILE A 184 -26.44 11.90 25.17
C ILE A 184 -26.79 12.53 26.52
N GLY A 185 -27.54 13.64 26.47
CA GLY A 185 -28.02 14.35 27.66
C GLY A 185 -27.94 15.86 27.47
N GLY A 186 -29.09 16.51 27.27
CA GLY A 186 -29.22 17.93 26.96
C GLY A 186 -28.55 18.84 28.00
N GLY A 187 -27.32 19.24 27.71
CA GLY A 187 -26.59 20.30 28.37
C GLY A 187 -25.55 20.78 27.39
N GLY A 188 -25.80 21.92 26.76
CA GLY A 188 -24.84 22.53 25.85
C GLY A 188 -23.51 22.77 26.55
N SER A 189 -22.55 21.88 26.32
CA SER A 189 -21.17 22.10 26.71
C SER A 189 -20.49 22.79 25.53
N ALA A 190 -20.29 24.10 25.68
CA ALA A 190 -19.38 24.86 24.84
C ALA A 190 -18.08 24.09 24.64
N LYS A 191 -17.52 24.15 23.42
CA LYS A 191 -16.17 23.66 23.10
C LYS A 191 -15.18 24.24 24.13
N LYS A 192 -14.83 23.47 25.17
CA LYS A 192 -13.64 23.76 25.95
C LYS A 192 -12.48 23.33 25.07
N ALA A 193 -11.81 24.31 24.47
CA ALA A 193 -10.48 24.10 23.93
C ALA A 193 -9.65 23.43 25.04
N GLY A 194 -9.29 22.16 24.83
CA GLY A 194 -8.41 21.44 25.73
C GLY A 194 -7.11 22.22 25.88
N PRO A 195 -6.41 22.09 27.02
CA PRO A 195 -5.13 22.76 27.20
C PRO A 195 -4.23 22.33 26.04
N LYS A 196 -3.70 23.29 25.27
CA LYS A 196 -2.59 23.03 24.36
C LYS A 196 -1.51 22.36 25.20
N ARG A 197 -1.37 21.04 25.08
CA ARG A 197 -0.26 20.31 25.70
C ARG A 197 0.99 21.02 25.24
N ALA A 198 1.76 21.53 26.21
CA ALA A 198 3.09 22.04 25.95
C ALA A 198 3.79 21.00 25.07
N ARG A 199 4.41 21.47 23.98
CA ARG A 199 5.27 20.66 23.11
C ARG A 199 6.18 19.84 24.01
N GLY A 200 5.80 18.59 24.25
CA GLY A 200 6.69 17.59 24.80
C GLY A 200 7.85 17.59 23.85
N LYS A 201 9.02 17.92 24.38
CA LYS A 201 10.29 17.88 23.66
C LYS A 201 10.29 16.55 22.91
N LYS A 202 10.11 16.57 21.59
CA LYS A 202 10.38 15.39 20.76
C LYS A 202 11.81 15.04 21.13
N ALA A 203 11.99 13.92 21.84
CA ALA A 203 13.20 13.14 21.71
C ALA A 203 13.14 12.45 20.33
N GLY A 204 12.94 13.24 19.27
CA GLY A 204 13.54 12.91 18.01
C GLY A 204 14.94 13.46 18.19
N ALA A 205 15.90 12.58 18.47
CA ALA A 205 17.24 12.89 18.02
C ALA A 205 17.08 13.35 16.58
N ALA A 206 17.56 14.56 16.26
CA ALA A 206 17.72 14.94 14.88
C ALA A 206 18.41 13.74 14.22
N ALA A 207 17.78 13.12 13.22
CA ALA A 207 18.45 12.10 12.44
C ALA A 207 19.73 12.78 11.96
N SER A 208 20.86 12.39 12.56
CA SER A 208 22.16 12.74 12.03
C SER A 208 22.14 12.31 10.57
N GLY A 209 22.91 12.96 9.69
CA GLY A 209 23.08 12.47 8.32
C GLY A 209 23.63 11.03 8.24
N ASP A 210 23.94 10.45 9.40
CA ASP A 210 24.50 9.12 9.62
C ASP A 210 23.38 8.08 9.90
N ALA A 211 22.17 8.49 10.27
CA ALA A 211 21.12 7.56 10.70
C ALA A 211 20.43 6.83 9.54
N VAL A 212 20.40 5.50 9.62
CA VAL A 212 19.60 4.61 8.76
C VAL A 212 18.29 4.31 9.49
N ALA A 213 17.21 4.95 9.07
CA ALA A 213 15.89 4.78 9.69
C ALA A 213 14.95 3.96 8.80
N THR A 214 14.05 3.20 9.43
CA THR A 214 13.04 2.46 8.68
C THR A 214 12.02 3.43 8.05
N PRO A 215 11.77 3.35 6.73
CA PRO A 215 10.82 4.23 6.05
C PRO A 215 9.37 3.88 6.36
N MET A 216 9.12 2.70 6.94
CA MET A 216 7.79 2.17 7.20
C MET A 216 7.77 1.26 8.43
N GLN A 217 6.58 0.89 8.88
CA GLN A 217 6.43 -0.17 9.87
C GLN A 217 6.64 -1.52 9.17
N GLY A 218 7.49 -2.37 9.74
CA GLY A 218 7.79 -3.69 9.19
C GLY A 218 8.40 -4.63 10.23
N THR A 219 8.52 -5.90 9.90
CA THR A 219 9.19 -6.92 10.71
C THR A 219 10.58 -7.18 10.13
N VAL A 220 11.62 -7.21 10.96
CA VAL A 220 12.98 -7.52 10.48
C VAL A 220 13.04 -9.01 10.12
N VAL A 221 13.27 -9.34 8.84
CA VAL A 221 13.40 -10.73 8.37
C VAL A 221 14.85 -11.19 8.38
N LYS A 222 15.76 -10.28 8.04
CA LYS A 222 17.18 -10.58 7.95
C LYS A 222 18.01 -9.38 8.34
N ILE A 223 19.10 -9.64 9.05
CA ILE A 223 20.16 -8.68 9.32
C ILE A 223 21.38 -9.17 8.55
N ALA A 224 21.96 -8.30 7.71
CA ALA A 224 23.05 -8.64 6.81
C ALA A 224 24.41 -8.07 7.26
N VAL A 225 24.43 -7.28 8.35
CA VAL A 225 25.62 -6.65 8.91
C VAL A 225 25.75 -6.87 10.41
N GLU A 226 26.97 -6.73 10.92
CA GLU A 226 27.31 -6.77 12.34
C GLU A 226 27.66 -5.38 12.89
N GLU A 227 27.52 -5.20 14.21
CA GLU A 227 27.97 -3.98 14.90
C GLU A 227 29.49 -3.80 14.70
N GLY A 228 29.90 -2.60 14.25
CA GLY A 228 31.29 -2.29 13.94
C GLY A 228 31.76 -2.77 12.57
N GLN A 229 30.89 -3.35 11.75
CA GLN A 229 31.23 -3.75 10.38
C GLN A 229 31.36 -2.53 9.46
N GLN A 230 32.34 -2.58 8.55
CA GLN A 230 32.53 -1.58 7.51
C GLN A 230 31.65 -1.92 6.29
N VAL A 231 30.92 -0.92 5.79
CA VAL A 231 29.98 -1.04 4.67
C VAL A 231 30.26 0.04 3.63
N GLU A 232 29.98 -0.28 2.38
CA GLU A 232 29.99 0.67 1.26
C GLU A 232 28.58 1.20 0.98
N ALA A 233 28.49 2.33 0.27
CA ALA A 233 27.20 2.86 -0.16
C ALA A 233 26.47 1.84 -1.07
N GLY A 234 25.24 1.50 -0.72
CA GLY A 234 24.43 0.50 -1.41
C GLY A 234 24.47 -0.90 -0.79
N ASP A 235 25.34 -1.17 0.18
CA ASP A 235 25.40 -2.46 0.87
C ASP A 235 24.13 -2.72 1.67
N LEU A 236 23.68 -3.98 1.70
CA LEU A 236 22.49 -4.38 2.43
C LEU A 236 22.73 -4.38 3.95
N ILE A 237 21.91 -3.64 4.70
CA ILE A 237 21.97 -3.60 6.17
C ILE A 237 20.96 -4.58 6.78
N VAL A 238 19.67 -4.41 6.47
CA VAL A 238 18.59 -5.29 6.92
C VAL A 238 17.56 -5.50 5.81
N VAL A 239 16.79 -6.58 5.90
CA VAL A 239 15.59 -6.79 5.10
C VAL A 239 14.39 -6.70 6.02
N LEU A 240 13.45 -5.82 5.67
CA LEU A 240 12.19 -5.65 6.38
C LEU A 240 11.09 -6.34 5.57
N GLU A 241 10.21 -7.09 6.23
CA GLU A 241 8.95 -7.53 5.65
C GLU A 241 7.85 -6.59 6.10
N ALA A 242 7.19 -5.98 5.13
CA ALA A 242 5.98 -5.25 5.36
C ALA A 242 5.02 -5.51 4.21
N MET A 243 3.73 -5.66 4.54
CA MET A 243 2.68 -5.84 3.53
C MET A 243 2.96 -7.02 2.57
N LYS A 244 3.55 -8.11 3.09
CA LYS A 244 3.94 -9.35 2.37
C LYS A 244 5.04 -9.15 1.32
N MET A 245 5.76 -8.03 1.36
CA MET A 245 6.93 -7.78 0.51
C MET A 245 8.18 -7.64 1.37
N GLU A 246 9.27 -8.25 0.91
CA GLU A 246 10.60 -8.04 1.46
C GLU A 246 11.20 -6.77 0.85
N GLN A 247 11.58 -5.84 1.71
CA GLN A 247 12.21 -4.58 1.32
C GLN A 247 13.63 -4.51 1.87
N PRO A 248 14.65 -4.46 1.01
CA PRO A 248 16.03 -4.28 1.45
C PRO A 248 16.24 -2.83 1.91
N LEU A 249 16.85 -2.67 3.08
CA LEU A 249 17.32 -1.40 3.62
C LEU A 249 18.83 -1.35 3.45
N ASN A 250 19.30 -0.49 2.55
CA ASN A 250 20.69 -0.40 2.15
C ASN A 250 21.39 0.80 2.80
N ALA A 251 22.71 0.72 2.90
CA ALA A 251 23.58 1.78 3.36
C ALA A 251 23.49 3.00 2.42
N HIS A 252 23.15 4.17 2.96
CA HIS A 252 23.11 5.42 2.19
C HIS A 252 24.49 6.02 1.93
N ARG A 253 25.53 5.54 2.62
CA ARG A 253 26.93 5.97 2.53
C ARG A 253 27.87 4.86 2.97
N ALA A 254 29.16 5.00 2.63
CA ALA A 254 30.20 4.18 3.20
C ALA A 254 30.51 4.59 4.66
N GLY A 255 30.95 3.64 5.47
CA GLY A 255 31.35 3.87 6.87
C GLY A 255 31.26 2.63 7.73
N THR A 256 31.32 2.83 9.04
CA THR A 256 31.21 1.79 10.08
C THR A 256 29.81 1.82 10.68
N VAL A 257 29.17 0.65 10.74
CA VAL A 257 27.87 0.45 11.38
C VAL A 257 28.01 0.59 12.88
N THR A 258 27.22 1.48 13.49
CA THR A 258 27.18 1.70 14.93
C THR A 258 25.74 1.76 15.45
N GLY A 259 25.51 1.28 16.66
CA GLY A 259 24.19 1.31 17.31
C GLY A 259 23.13 0.45 16.61
N LEU A 260 23.52 -0.72 16.08
CA LEU A 260 22.63 -1.67 15.44
C LEU A 260 21.56 -2.16 16.42
N ASN A 261 20.35 -1.65 16.25
CA ASN A 261 19.17 -1.96 17.04
C ASN A 261 18.11 -2.63 16.15
N ALA A 262 18.43 -3.83 15.68
CA ALA A 262 17.52 -4.70 14.95
C ALA A 262 17.62 -6.12 15.49
N GLU A 263 16.47 -6.77 15.64
CA GLU A 263 16.38 -8.18 16.02
C GLU A 263 15.47 -8.88 15.02
N THR A 264 15.92 -10.00 14.45
CA THR A 264 15.11 -10.78 13.50
C THR A 264 13.80 -11.22 14.16
N GLY A 265 12.68 -10.94 13.50
CA GLY A 265 11.32 -11.17 14.01
C GLY A 265 10.72 -10.00 14.79
N ALA A 266 11.49 -8.97 15.13
CA ALA A 266 10.96 -7.78 15.80
C ALA A 266 10.21 -6.86 14.83
N THR A 267 9.07 -6.34 15.28
CA THR A 267 8.32 -5.31 14.56
C THR A 267 8.87 -3.92 14.90
N VAL A 268 9.32 -3.19 13.90
CA VAL A 268 9.85 -1.83 14.02
C VAL A 268 8.83 -0.81 13.48
N PRO A 269 8.45 0.23 14.24
CA PRO A 269 7.61 1.32 13.75
C PRO A 269 8.34 2.20 12.72
N THR A 270 7.58 2.89 11.86
CA THR A 270 8.10 3.90 10.93
C THR A 270 8.99 4.94 11.64
N GLY A 271 10.15 5.25 11.04
CA GLY A 271 11.10 6.25 11.55
C GLY A 271 12.02 5.75 12.65
N THR A 272 11.92 4.49 13.06
CA THR A 272 12.88 3.87 14.01
C THR A 272 14.27 3.81 13.37
N VAL A 273 15.28 4.31 14.08
CA VAL A 273 16.68 4.22 13.65
C VAL A 273 17.17 2.79 13.88
N ILE A 274 17.57 2.13 12.80
CA ILE A 274 18.10 0.76 12.80
C ILE A 274 19.59 0.77 13.18
N CYS A 275 20.36 1.68 12.60
CA CYS A 275 21.76 1.90 12.93
C CYS A 275 22.21 3.30 12.46
N GLU A 276 23.41 3.72 12.86
CA GLU A 276 24.11 4.89 12.32
C GLU A 276 25.36 4.42 11.55
N ILE A 277 25.62 5.03 10.38
CA ILE A 277 26.84 4.80 9.60
C ILE A 277 27.77 6.00 9.78
N LYS A 278 28.86 5.78 10.51
CA LYS A 278 29.87 6.80 10.83
C LYS A 278 31.14 6.60 10.03
N ASP A 279 31.88 7.67 9.78
CA ASP A 279 33.20 7.59 9.14
C ASP A 279 34.21 6.83 10.01
#